data_AF-A0A6C0AJD4-F1
#
_entry.id   AF-A0A6C0AJD4-F1
#
_cell.length_a   1.000
_cell.length_b   1.000
_cell.length_c   1.000
_cell.angle_alpha   90.00
_cell.angle_beta   90.00
_cell.angle_gamma   90.00
#
_symmetry.space_group_name_H-M   'P 1'
#
loop_
_entity.id
_entity.type
_entity.pdbx_description
1 polymer ?
#
loop_
_entity_poly.entity_id
_entity_poly.type
_entity_poly.pdbx_seq_one_letter_code
_entity_poly.pdbx_strand_id
1 'polypeptide(L)'
;MELNITESPPQWATNPGVSYETKFLYTGFGRIDVHAKVYQSFQDFSMYERPFKGGVVSRVYSSELATVTEYSKSPRRWKEETPSCTMYFAEISR
;
A
#
# COMPACT_ATOMS: atom_id res chain seq x y z
N MET A 1 -2.59 3.03 -11.74
CA MET A 1 -2.90 1.60 -11.94
C MET A 1 -4.30 1.31 -11.40
N GLU A 2 -5.09 0.50 -12.09
CA GLU A 2 -6.39 0.02 -11.60
C GLU A 2 -6.16 -1.17 -10.65
N LEU A 3 -6.93 -1.22 -9.56
CA LEU A 3 -6.79 -2.18 -8.48
C LEU A 3 -8.11 -2.91 -8.21
N ASN A 4 -8.00 -4.19 -7.92
CA ASN A 4 -9.00 -4.92 -7.17
C ASN A 4 -8.59 -4.93 -5.69
N ILE A 5 -9.52 -4.56 -4.80
CA ILE A 5 -9.28 -4.38 -3.37
C ILE A 5 -10.29 -5.22 -2.59
N THR A 6 -9.82 -6.02 -1.63
CA THR A 6 -10.68 -6.87 -0.79
C THR A 6 -10.10 -7.04 0.61
N GLU A 7 -10.97 -7.22 1.60
CA GLU A 7 -10.60 -7.62 2.98
C GLU A 7 -10.44 -9.13 3.10
N SER A 8 -11.11 -9.90 2.24
CA SER A 8 -11.05 -11.36 2.28
C SER A 8 -9.79 -11.89 1.59
N PRO A 9 -9.05 -12.84 2.19
CA PRO A 9 -7.81 -13.36 1.63
C PRO A 9 -8.06 -14.03 0.27
N PRO A 10 -7.47 -13.52 -0.82
CA PRO A 10 -7.58 -14.14 -2.13
C PRO A 10 -6.68 -15.38 -2.23
N GLN A 11 -6.97 -16.26 -3.18
CA GLN A 11 -6.22 -17.53 -3.36
C GLN A 11 -4.71 -17.34 -3.49
N TRP A 12 -4.27 -16.27 -4.17
CA TRP A 12 -2.85 -15.99 -4.37
C TRP A 12 -2.12 -15.57 -3.09
N ALA A 13 -2.83 -15.17 -2.03
CA ALA A 13 -2.23 -14.76 -0.75
C ALA A 13 -1.74 -15.95 0.09
N THR A 14 -1.97 -17.19 -0.37
CA THR A 14 -1.40 -18.40 0.21
C THR A 14 0.04 -18.66 -0.25
N ASN A 15 0.49 -18.01 -1.32
CA ASN A 15 1.86 -18.10 -1.80
C ASN A 15 2.82 -17.36 -0.84
N PRO A 16 4.10 -17.78 -0.77
CA PRO A 16 5.10 -17.02 -0.02
C PRO A 16 5.28 -15.62 -0.60
N GLY A 17 5.27 -14.61 0.26
CA GLY A 17 5.55 -13.21 -0.09
C GLY A 17 6.75 -12.67 0.69
N VAL A 18 7.24 -11.50 0.28
CA VAL A 18 8.30 -10.77 1.00
C VAL A 18 7.64 -9.67 1.82
N SER A 19 7.83 -9.72 3.13
CA SER A 19 7.25 -8.74 4.06
C SER A 19 8.27 -7.69 4.49
N TYR A 20 7.79 -6.47 4.71
CA TYR A 20 8.53 -5.41 5.38
C TYR A 20 7.62 -4.61 6.30
N GLU A 21 8.22 -4.10 7.37
CA GLU A 21 7.57 -3.18 8.31
C GLU A 21 7.71 -1.75 7.81
N THR A 22 6.61 -0.99 7.89
CA THR A 22 6.55 0.42 7.50
C THR A 22 5.67 1.23 8.42
N LYS A 23 5.68 2.54 8.20
CA LYS A 23 4.73 3.48 8.78
C LYS A 23 4.06 4.22 7.63
N PHE A 24 2.74 4.13 7.56
CA PHE A 24 1.97 4.99 6.67
C PHE A 24 1.78 6.36 7.31
N LEU A 25 2.19 7.41 6.61
CA LEU A 25 1.94 8.81 7.00
C LEU A 25 0.83 9.38 6.11
N TYR A 26 -0.36 9.59 6.68
CA TYR A 26 -1.50 10.12 5.94
C TYR A 26 -1.38 11.64 5.77
N THR A 27 -1.35 12.10 4.53
CA THR A 27 -1.11 13.49 4.16
C THR A 27 -1.87 13.90 2.90
N GLY A 28 -2.55 15.04 2.95
CA GLY A 28 -3.43 15.49 1.87
C GLY A 28 -4.51 14.43 1.56
N PHE A 29 -4.57 13.99 0.29
CA PHE A 29 -5.46 12.95 -0.23
C PHE A 29 -4.74 11.62 -0.49
N GLY A 30 -3.73 11.32 0.31
CA GLY A 30 -2.95 10.10 0.16
C GLY A 30 -2.13 9.77 1.39
N ARG A 31 -1.15 8.91 1.20
CA ARG A 31 -0.25 8.50 2.26
C ARG A 31 1.15 8.26 1.74
N ILE A 32 2.13 8.28 2.63
CA ILE A 32 3.51 7.93 2.33
C ILE A 32 3.82 6.59 2.98
N ASP A 33 4.29 5.64 2.19
CA ASP A 33 5.01 4.47 2.68
C ASP A 33 6.46 4.89 2.95
N VAL A 34 6.83 4.95 4.23
CA VAL A 34 8.15 5.42 4.65
C VAL A 34 9.26 4.44 4.27
N HIS A 35 8.99 3.13 4.33
CA HIS A 35 9.96 2.10 3.96
C HIS A 35 10.22 2.12 2.46
N ALA A 36 9.16 2.03 1.66
CA ALA A 36 9.26 2.02 0.21
C ALA A 36 9.66 3.39 -0.38
N LYS A 37 9.55 4.47 0.41
CA LYS A 37 9.79 5.86 -0.01
C LYS A 37 8.91 6.25 -1.19
N VAL A 38 7.61 5.97 -1.07
CA VAL A 38 6.62 6.26 -2.12
C VAL A 38 5.43 7.01 -1.53
N TYR A 39 4.95 8.02 -2.24
CA TYR A 39 3.65 8.62 -1.99
C TYR A 39 2.60 7.90 -2.84
N GLN A 40 1.54 7.43 -2.18
CA GLN A 40 0.40 6.75 -2.77
C GLN A 40 -0.85 7.62 -2.61
N SER A 41 -1.60 7.80 -3.69
CA SER A 41 -2.94 8.40 -3.66
C SER A 41 -3.94 7.40 -4.24
N PHE A 42 -5.03 7.20 -3.51
CA PHE A 42 -6.11 6.30 -3.86
C PHE A 42 -7.31 7.13 -4.30
N GLN A 43 -7.84 6.81 -5.47
CA GLN A 43 -9.05 7.43 -6.01
C GLN A 43 -9.93 6.31 -6.55
N ASP A 44 -11.02 6.03 -5.84
CA ASP A 44 -11.89 4.87 -6.07
C ASP A 44 -11.09 3.56 -6.11
N PHE A 45 -11.02 2.92 -7.28
CA PHE A 45 -10.27 1.68 -7.53
C PHE A 45 -8.96 1.92 -8.28
N SER A 46 -8.48 3.17 -8.31
CA SER A 46 -7.21 3.52 -8.93
C SER A 46 -6.20 3.97 -7.89
N MET A 47 -4.96 3.55 -8.06
CA MET A 47 -3.83 4.04 -7.29
C MET A 47 -2.82 4.74 -8.19
N TYR A 48 -2.38 5.90 -7.73
CA TYR A 48 -1.26 6.64 -8.29
C TYR A 48 -0.09 6.64 -7.31
N GLU A 49 1.12 6.38 -7.81
CA GLU A 49 2.34 6.37 -7.03
C GLU A 49 3.37 7.34 -7.59
N ARG A 50 4.11 7.99 -6.69
CA ARG A 50 5.29 8.79 -7.05
C ARG A 50 6.40 8.62 -6.00
N PRO A 51 7.67 8.71 -6.38
CA PRO A 51 8.77 8.65 -5.41
C PRO A 51 8.68 9.77 -4.37
N PHE A 52 8.88 9.40 -3.10
CA PHE A 52 9.04 10.34 -2.00
C PHE A 52 10.53 10.43 -1.64
N LYS A 53 11.18 11.53 -2.03
CA LYS A 53 12.64 11.72 -1.87
C LYS A 53 13.08 12.02 -0.43
N GLY A 54 12.17 11.97 0.55
CA GLY A 54 12.42 12.39 1.92
C GLY A 54 12.28 13.91 2.11
N GLY A 55 12.30 14.34 3.37
CA GLY A 55 12.16 15.74 3.77
C GLY A 55 11.04 15.97 4.78
N VAL A 56 10.80 17.24 5.10
CA VAL A 56 9.74 17.64 6.02
C VAL A 56 8.38 17.54 5.32
N VAL A 57 7.49 16.73 5.88
CA VAL A 57 6.08 16.68 5.47
C VAL A 57 5.33 17.67 6.34
N SER A 58 4.88 18.78 5.75
CA SER A 58 4.31 19.91 6.51
C SER A 58 2.99 19.60 7.22
N ARG A 59 2.24 18.60 6.74
CA ARG A 59 0.96 18.19 7.32
C ARG A 59 0.81 16.68 7.27
N VAL A 60 0.87 16.02 8.43
CA VAL A 60 0.49 14.62 8.61
C VAL A 60 -0.72 14.61 9.54
N TYR A 61 -1.84 14.06 9.06
CA TYR A 61 -3.10 14.04 9.80
C TYR A 61 -3.22 12.80 10.69
N SER A 62 -2.62 11.70 10.27
CA SER A 62 -2.58 10.44 11.01
C SER A 62 -1.33 9.66 10.60
N SER A 63 -0.93 8.72 11.45
CA SER A 63 0.09 7.74 11.10
C SER A 63 -0.24 6.39 11.68
N GLU A 64 0.03 5.34 10.91
CA GLU A 64 -0.22 3.96 11.33
C GLU A 64 1.00 3.11 11.04
N LEU A 65 1.29 2.17 11.95
CA LEU A 65 2.24 1.10 11.67
C LEU A 65 1.59 0.11 10.74
N ALA A 66 2.35 -0.44 9.81
CA ALA A 66 1.85 -1.43 8.88
C ALA A 66 2.91 -2.47 8.53
N THR A 67 2.47 -3.72 8.35
CA THR A 67 3.26 -4.76 7.70
C THR A 67 2.76 -4.88 6.27
N VAL A 68 3.64 -4.70 5.30
CA VAL A 68 3.32 -4.88 3.88
C VAL A 68 3.93 -6.19 3.41
N THR A 69 3.13 -7.06 2.79
CA THR A 69 3.58 -8.31 2.17
C THR A 69 3.39 -8.24 0.67
N GLU A 70 4.49 -8.26 -0.09
CA GLU A 70 4.45 -8.31 -1.56
C GLU A 70 4.52 -9.77 -2.05
N TYR A 71 3.52 -10.18 -2.83
CA TYR A 71 3.40 -11.54 -3.36
C TYR A 71 3.83 -11.65 -4.84
N SER A 72 3.63 -10.57 -5.61
CA SER A 72 4.00 -10.51 -7.03
C SER A 72 4.27 -9.08 -7.42
N LYS A 73 5.24 -8.87 -8.33
CA LYS A 73 5.56 -7.57 -8.92
C LYS A 73 4.83 -7.27 -10.23
N SER A 74 4.44 -8.30 -10.98
CA SER A 74 3.81 -8.14 -12.30
C SER A 74 2.88 -9.32 -12.62
N PRO A 75 1.54 -9.16 -12.54
CA PRO A 75 0.84 -7.98 -12.02
C PRO A 75 1.15 -7.80 -10.53
N ARG A 76 1.21 -6.55 -10.06
CA ARG A 76 1.54 -6.27 -8.67
C ARG A 76 0.42 -6.80 -7.74
N ARG A 77 0.79 -7.56 -6.73
CA ARG A 77 -0.12 -8.08 -5.70
C ARG A 77 0.53 -7.97 -4.34
N TRP A 78 -0.19 -7.37 -3.40
CA TRP A 78 0.31 -7.17 -2.05
C TRP A 78 -0.82 -7.15 -1.04
N LYS A 79 -0.45 -7.32 0.22
CA LYS A 79 -1.33 -7.17 1.38
C LYS A 79 -0.75 -6.11 2.28
N GLU A 80 -1.62 -5.37 2.95
CA GLU A 80 -1.27 -4.42 3.99
C GLU A 80 -2.01 -4.81 5.26
N GLU A 81 -1.26 -5.00 6.34
CA GLU A 81 -1.78 -5.26 7.67
C GLU A 81 -1.52 -4.03 8.54
N THR A 82 -2.60 -3.43 9.01
CA THR A 82 -2.58 -2.30 9.95
C THR A 82 -3.25 -2.74 11.26
N PRO A 83 -3.10 -2.00 12.37
CA PRO A 83 -3.86 -2.26 13.59
C PRO A 83 -5.38 -2.30 13.40
N SER A 84 -5.90 -1.64 12.36
CA SER A 84 -7.33 -1.47 12.12
C SER A 84 -7.89 -2.48 11.12
N CYS A 85 -7.11 -2.93 10.15
CA CYS A 85 -7.59 -3.82 9.09
C CYS A 85 -6.46 -4.52 8.32
N THR A 86 -6.83 -5.58 7.62
CA THR A 86 -6.01 -6.26 6.62
C THR A 86 -6.66 -6.09 5.25
N MET A 87 -5.91 -5.52 4.30
CA MET A 87 -6.38 -5.25 2.95
C MET A 87 -5.49 -5.94 1.92
N TYR A 88 -6.12 -6.52 0.89
CA TYR A 88 -5.44 -7.17 -0.23
C TYR A 88 -5.66 -6.36 -1.50
N PHE A 89 -4.57 -6.14 -2.23
CA PHE A 89 -4.54 -5.33 -3.43
C PHE A 89 -3.98 -6.16 -4.58
N ALA A 90 -4.67 -6.11 -5.73
CA ALA A 90 -4.20 -6.74 -6.96
C ALA A 90 -4.35 -5.77 -8.13
N GLU A 91 -3.26 -5.56 -8.87
CA GLU A 91 -3.27 -4.83 -10.12
C GLU A 91 -4.15 -5.53 -11.16
N ILE A 92 -5.01 -4.76 -11.79
CA ILE A 92 -5.78 -5.19 -12.96
C ILE A 92 -4.93 -4.84 -14.19
N SER A 93 -4.24 -5.84 -14.74
CA SER A 93 -3.55 -5.73 -16.02
C SER A 93 -4.58 -5.63 -17.14
N ARG A 94 -4.56 -4.54 -17.91
CA ARG A 94 -5.25 -4.47 -19.22
C ARG A 94 -4.40 -5.12 -20.30
#